data_AF-A0A8T4RLK2-F1
#
_entry.id   AF-A0A8T4RLK2-F1
#
_cell.length_a   1.000
_cell.length_b   1.000
_cell.length_c   1.000
_cell.angle_alpha   90.00
_cell.angle_beta   90.00
_cell.angle_gamma   90.00
#
_symmetry.space_group_name_H-M   'P 1'
#
loop_
_entity.id
_entity.type
_entity.pdbx_description
1 polymer ?
#
loop_
_entity_poly.entity_id
_entity_poly.type
_entity_poly.pdbx_seq_one_letter_code
_entity_poly.pdbx_strand_id
1 'polypeptide(L)' 'MVATLLLVVFALAIGTITMTFGKNYTTGAEEDTLSEQPIVIANDAIGTDPLKALQLEYIQGKISQEEYLQRQKELTG' A
#
# COMPACT_ATOMS: atom_id res chain seq x y z
N MET A 1 20.65 6.06 40.56
CA MET A 1 21.30 5.20 39.52
C MET A 1 20.63 3.84 39.37
N VAL A 2 20.31 3.11 40.45
CA VAL A 2 19.60 1.82 40.35
C VAL A 2 18.17 1.99 39.82
N ALA A 3 17.42 2.99 40.31
CA ALA A 3 16.06 3.27 39.85
C ALA A 3 15.98 3.65 38.36
N THR A 4 16.95 4.42 37.87
CA THR A 4 17.04 4.79 36.45
C THR A 4 17.35 3.58 35.57
N LEU A 5 18.21 2.66 36.04
CA LEU A 5 18.48 1.40 35.35
C LEU A 5 17.24 0.50 35.29
N LEU A 6 16.48 0.41 36.38
CA LEU A 6 15.23 -0.35 36.42
C LEU A 6 14.18 0.20 35.45
N LEU A 7 14.06 1.52 35.32
CA LEU A 7 13.14 2.14 34.37
C LEU A 7 13.53 1.85 32.92
N VAL A 8 14.83 1.86 32.60
CA VAL A 8 15.31 1.52 31.25
C VAL A 8 15.05 0.05 30.91
N VAL A 9 15.31 -0.87 31.85
CA VAL A 9 15.04 -2.31 31.65
C VAL A 9 13.53 -2.56 31.51
N PHE A 10 12.71 -1.86 32.30
CA PHE A 10 11.25 -1.94 32.20
C PHE A 10 10.72 -1.44 30.85
N ALA A 11 11.24 -0.30 30.36
CA ALA A 11 10.88 0.23 29.05
C ALA A 11 11.27 -0.73 27.91
N LEU A 12 12.47 -1.35 28.00
CA LEU A 12 12.92 -2.35 27.04
C LEU A 12 12.02 -3.60 27.05
N ALA A 13 11.64 -4.09 28.24
CA ALA A 13 10.76 -5.25 28.38
C ALA A 13 9.34 -4.99 27.84
N ILE A 14 8.77 -3.81 28.10
CA ILE A 14 7.46 -3.45 27.52
C ILE A 14 7.55 -3.28 26.00
N GLY A 15 8.63 -2.67 25.50
CA GLY A 15 8.84 -2.50 24.07
C GLY A 15 8.92 -3.83 23.31
N THR A 16 9.64 -4.82 23.85
CA THR A 16 9.75 -6.15 23.23
C THR A 16 8.45 -6.94 23.27
N ILE A 17 7.70 -6.85 24.38
CA ILE A 17 6.37 -7.47 24.49
C ILE A 17 5.41 -6.84 23.47
N THR A 18 5.36 -5.50 23.41
CA THR A 18 4.48 -4.78 22.48
C THR A 18 4.83 -5.08 21.04
N MET A 19 6.12 -5.18 20.69
CA MET A 19 6.54 -5.65 19.36
C MET A 19 6.13 -7.09 19.09
N THR A 20 6.19 -8.00 20.06
CA THR A 20 5.82 -9.42 19.87
C THR A 20 4.32 -9.57 19.65
N PHE A 21 3.50 -8.88 20.44
CA PHE A 21 2.05 -8.86 20.23
C PHE A 21 1.68 -8.12 18.93
N GLY A 22 2.31 -6.99 18.65
CA GLY A 22 2.19 -6.27 17.38
C GLY A 22 2.53 -7.17 16.20
N LYS A 23 3.62 -7.95 16.30
CA LYS A 23 4.00 -8.94 15.30
C LYS A 23 2.93 -10.00 15.14
N ASN A 24 2.29 -10.49 16.20
CA ASN A 24 1.20 -11.45 16.06
C ASN A 24 -0.05 -10.85 15.38
N TYR A 25 -0.37 -9.57 15.61
CA TYR A 25 -1.42 -8.87 14.85
C TYR A 25 -1.02 -8.65 13.38
N THR A 26 0.27 -8.40 13.12
CA THR A 26 0.82 -8.24 11.76
C THR A 26 1.41 -9.53 11.20
N THR A 27 1.19 -10.70 11.80
CA THR A 27 1.58 -12.00 11.20
C THR A 27 0.41 -12.57 10.40
N GLY A 28 -0.81 -12.05 10.64
CA GLY A 28 -1.95 -12.19 9.74
C GLY A 28 -2.10 -11.03 8.75
N ALA A 29 -1.44 -9.88 8.99
CA ALA A 29 -1.16 -8.94 7.94
C ALA A 29 0.12 -9.43 7.29
N GLU A 30 -0.01 -10.32 6.31
CA GLU A 30 1.09 -10.65 5.42
C GLU A 30 1.90 -9.37 5.19
N GLU A 31 3.21 -9.50 5.36
CA GLU A 31 4.13 -8.65 4.66
C GLU A 31 3.72 -8.79 3.18
N ASP A 32 2.76 -7.96 2.74
CA ASP A 32 2.73 -7.37 1.42
C ASP A 32 4.03 -6.58 1.37
N THR A 33 5.10 -7.37 1.21
CA THR A 33 6.29 -6.97 0.53
C THR A 33 5.79 -6.08 -0.58
N LEU A 34 6.24 -4.83 -0.52
CA LEU A 34 6.38 -3.94 -1.67
C LEU A 34 7.29 -4.59 -2.73
N SER A 35 7.20 -5.90 -2.95
CA SER A 35 7.26 -6.47 -4.28
C SER A 35 6.34 -5.60 -5.11
N GLU A 36 6.93 -4.99 -6.12
CA GLU A 36 6.28 -4.51 -7.31
C GLU A 36 5.34 -5.61 -7.80
N GLN A 37 4.16 -5.75 -7.19
CA GLN A 37 3.11 -6.57 -7.74
C GLN A 37 2.79 -5.82 -9.04
N PRO A 38 3.04 -6.41 -10.22
CA PRO A 38 2.46 -5.84 -11.42
C PRO A 38 0.98 -5.77 -11.09
N ILE A 39 0.39 -4.57 -11.17
CA ILE A 39 -1.04 -4.39 -10.95
C ILE A 39 -1.71 -5.20 -12.06
N VAL A 40 -1.95 -6.49 -11.81
CA VAL A 40 -2.73 -7.35 -12.69
C VAL A 40 -4.16 -6.99 -12.37
N ILE A 41 -4.60 -5.86 -12.95
CA ILE A 41 -6.02 -5.56 -13.03
C ILE A 41 -6.62 -6.74 -13.79
N ALA A 42 -7.40 -7.56 -13.09
CA ALA A 42 -8.10 -8.69 -13.68
C ALA A 42 -8.83 -8.19 -14.94
N ASN A 43 -8.52 -8.80 -16.09
CA ASN A 43 -9.01 -8.40 -17.41
C ASN A 43 -10.54 -8.27 -17.48
N ASP A 44 -11.27 -8.93 -16.57
CA ASP A 44 -12.73 -8.92 -16.51
C ASP A 44 -13.34 -7.56 -16.14
N ALA A 45 -12.61 -6.64 -15.48
CA ALA A 45 -13.15 -5.34 -15.06
C ALA A 45 -12.83 -4.18 -16.02
N ILE A 46 -11.95 -4.41 -17.01
CA ILE A 46 -11.48 -3.38 -17.95
C ILE A 46 -12.47 -3.20 -19.11
N GLY A 47 -13.17 -4.27 -19.50
CA GLY A 47 -14.15 -4.24 -20.59
C GLY A 47 -15.43 -3.46 -20.27
N THR A 48 -15.73 -3.22 -18.98
CA THR A 48 -16.98 -2.60 -18.53
C THR A 48 -16.84 -1.13 -18.14
N ASP A 49 -15.63 -0.63 -17.90
CA ASP A 49 -15.40 0.72 -17.40
C ASP A 49 -14.27 1.43 -18.20
N PRO A 50 -14.61 2.35 -19.12
CA PRO A 50 -13.64 3.05 -19.96
C PRO A 50 -12.65 3.88 -19.12
N LEU A 51 -13.01 4.27 -17.90
CA LEU A 51 -12.14 5.00 -16.99
C LEU A 51 -10.99 4.12 -16.48
N LYS A 52 -11.28 2.84 -16.18
CA LYS A 52 -10.28 1.87 -15.73
C LYS A 52 -9.31 1.49 -16.84
N ALA A 53 -9.81 1.40 -18.08
CA ALA A 53 -8.96 1.20 -19.25
C ALA A 53 -7.99 2.37 -19.45
N LEU A 54 -8.48 3.61 -19.32
CA LEU A 54 -7.64 4.80 -19.41
C LEU A 54 -6.59 4.86 -18.28
N GLN A 55 -6.98 4.49 -17.06
CA GLN A 55 -6.07 4.44 -15.91
C GLN A 55 -4.94 3.41 -16.10
N LEU A 56 -5.23 2.28 -16.74
CA LEU A 56 -4.22 1.30 -17.11
C LEU A 56 -3.22 1.83 -18.13
N GLU A 57 -3.69 2.54 -19.15
CA GLU A 57 -2.79 3.14 -20.14
C GLU A 57 -1.81 4.13 -19.48
N TYR A 58 -2.28 4.89 -18.50
CA TYR A 58 -1.43 5.79 -17.70
C TYR A 58 -0.42 5.04 -16.83
N ILE A 59 -0.87 4.02 -16.07
CA ILE A 59 0.01 3.19 -15.23
C ILE A 59 1.06 2.44 -16.07
N GLN A 60 0.69 2.01 -17.28
CA GLN A 60 1.60 1.36 -18.23
C GLN A 60 2.53 2.34 -18.96
N GLY A 61 2.40 3.65 -18.71
CA GLY A 61 3.23 4.69 -19.34
C GLY A 61 2.96 4.89 -20.84
N LYS A 62 1.81 4.42 -21.36
CA LYS A 62 1.42 4.59 -22.77
C LYS A 62 0.93 6.00 -23.09
N ILE A 63 0.41 6.71 -22.09
CA ILE A 63 -0.10 8.08 -22.20
C ILE A 63 0.51 8.96 -21.13
N SER A 64 0.65 10.26 -21.41
CA SER A 64 1.16 11.23 -20.44
C SER A 64 0.08 11.59 -19.40
N GLN A 65 0.49 12.21 -18.28
CA GLN A 65 -0.45 12.68 -17.26
C GLN A 65 -1.42 13.74 -17.81
N GLU A 66 -0.96 14.60 -18.71
CA GLU A 66 -1.78 15.64 -19.35
C GLU A 66 -2.86 15.01 -20.25
N GLU A 67 -2.47 14.01 -21.03
CA GLU A 67 -3.37 13.27 -21.92
C GLU A 67 -4.40 12.45 -21.13
N TYR A 68 -3.98 11.83 -20.01
CA TYR A 68 -4.87 11.15 -19.09
C TYR A 68 -5.95 12.09 -18.53
N LEU A 69 -5.57 13.27 -18.04
CA LEU A 69 -6.50 14.24 -17.46
C LEU A 69 -7.48 14.80 -18.50
N GLN A 70 -7.04 14.97 -19.75
CA GLN A 70 -7.92 15.41 -20.83
C GLN A 70 -8.97 14.35 -21.16
N ARG A 71 -8.55 13.10 -21.41
CA ARG A 71 -9.47 12.00 -21.74
C ARG A 71 -10.39 11.63 -20.58
N GLN A 72 -9.92 11.78 -19.34
CA GLN A 72 -10.76 11.60 -18.15
C GLN A 72 -11.93 12.60 -18.12
N LYS A 73 -11.69 13.86 -18.47
CA LYS A 73 -12.73 14.89 -18.55
C LYS A 73 -13.73 14.62 -19.67
N GLU A 74 -13.26 14.13 -20.81
CA GLU A 74 -14.13 13.76 -21.95
C GLU A 74 -15.02 12.55 -21.65
N LEU A 75 -14.58 11.63 -20.77
CA LEU A 75 -15.34 10.45 -20.36
C LEU A 75 -16.30 10.70 -19.18
N THR A 76 -16.08 11.78 -18.41
CA THR A 76 -16.87 12.10 -17.19
C THR A 76 -17.82 13.29 -17.41
N GLY A 77 -17.63 14.06 -18.49
CA GLY A 77 -18.51 15.17 -18.90
C GLY A 77 -19.62 14.71 -19.84
#